data_AF-A0A660QK14-F1
#
_entry.id   AF-A0A660QK14-F1
#
_cell.length_a   1.000
_cell.length_b   1.000
_cell.length_c   1.000
_cell.angle_alpha   90.00
_cell.angle_beta   90.00
_cell.angle_gamma   90.00
#
_symmetry.space_group_name_H-M   'P 1'
#
loop_
_entity.id
_entity.type
_entity.pdbx_description
1 polymer ?
#
loop_
_entity_poly.entity_id
_entity_poly.type
_entity_poly.pdbx_seq_one_letter_code
_entity_poly.pdbx_strand_id
1 'polypeptide(L)'
;VLKYKEKLEKRGIKKFIAYFQAFSNTYAPVDVLKKKYEEALVDESIVQLSVSTRPDLLSEDVLDLLEEFKERVDVSVEIGLQTVNYKTLKILNRSHSLAEFIDSAVRVKKRGFELVVHVIVNLPWDDMEDVIETAKVISALDADGVKIHSLYVVKGTALAKMYEKGEVNICSMEEYIDRVINFLEHLSPSIVIHRLVSDPPKDGTIFGNWGRAKIEIINEIEKEMERRNTWQGKKFDYLNRGVSP
;
A
#
# COMPACT_ATOMS: atom_id res chain seq x y z
N VAL A 1 22.02 1.26 9.30
CA VAL A 1 21.80 1.74 7.92
C VAL A 1 23.09 1.66 7.09
N LEU A 2 24.16 2.37 7.47
CA LEU A 2 25.43 2.42 6.70
C LEU A 2 26.04 1.05 6.35
N LYS A 3 26.16 0.12 7.31
CA LYS A 3 26.70 -1.23 7.04
C LYS A 3 25.93 -2.01 5.96
N TYR A 4 24.61 -1.81 5.86
CA TYR A 4 23.79 -2.49 4.87
C TYR A 4 23.93 -1.83 3.49
N LYS A 5 23.97 -0.49 3.47
CA LYS A 5 24.26 0.31 2.28
C LYS A 5 25.62 -0.05 1.66
N GLU A 6 26.69 -0.05 2.44
CA GLU A 6 28.05 -0.42 2.00
C GLU A 6 28.10 -1.82 1.37
N LYS A 7 27.33 -2.77 1.92
CA LYS A 7 27.23 -4.13 1.36
C LYS A 7 26.57 -4.13 -0.02
N LEU A 8 25.54 -3.31 -0.24
CA LEU A 8 24.87 -3.18 -1.53
C LEU A 8 25.69 -2.39 -2.54
N GLU A 9 26.44 -1.39 -2.11
CA GLU A 9 27.39 -0.64 -2.96
C GLU A 9 28.48 -1.53 -3.52
N LYS A 10 29.02 -2.45 -2.71
CA LYS A 10 29.95 -3.50 -3.17
C LYS A 10 29.35 -4.42 -4.25
N ARG A 11 28.02 -4.45 -4.41
CA ARG A 11 27.30 -5.17 -5.47
C ARG A 11 26.96 -4.28 -6.67
N GLY A 12 27.45 -3.05 -6.71
CA GLY A 12 27.26 -2.10 -7.81
C GLY A 12 26.00 -1.23 -7.69
N ILE A 13 25.25 -1.31 -6.60
CA ILE A 13 24.08 -0.44 -6.37
C ILE A 13 24.55 0.95 -5.96
N LYS A 14 24.07 1.99 -6.67
CA LYS A 14 24.54 3.38 -6.48
C LYS A 14 23.49 4.36 -5.96
N LYS A 15 22.22 3.98 -5.99
CA LYS A 15 21.09 4.81 -5.59
C LYS A 15 20.19 4.01 -4.66
N PHE A 16 19.69 4.68 -3.63
CA PHE A 16 18.91 4.07 -2.56
C PHE A 16 17.70 4.94 -2.20
N ILE A 17 16.67 4.28 -1.68
CA ILE A 17 15.49 4.93 -1.11
C ILE A 17 15.55 4.72 0.40
N ALA A 18 15.47 5.80 1.17
CA ALA A 18 15.28 5.74 2.61
C ALA A 18 13.81 5.45 2.91
N TYR A 19 13.47 4.17 3.08
CA TYR A 19 12.08 3.75 3.26
C TYR A 19 11.72 3.51 4.73
N PHE A 20 10.89 4.40 5.26
CA PHE A 20 10.28 4.33 6.58
C PHE A 20 8.97 3.56 6.50
N GLN A 21 9.06 2.23 6.62
CA GLN A 21 7.94 1.30 6.38
C GLN A 21 7.15 0.91 7.64
N ALA A 22 7.86 0.59 8.73
CA ALA A 22 7.23 -0.09 9.86
C ALA A 22 6.43 0.88 10.72
N PHE A 23 5.26 0.45 11.19
CA PHE A 23 4.36 1.27 12.02
C PHE A 23 3.96 2.58 11.33
N SER A 24 3.73 3.64 12.10
CA SER A 24 3.37 4.95 11.58
C SER A 24 4.54 5.91 11.74
N ASN A 25 5.19 6.21 10.62
CA ASN A 25 6.45 6.96 10.62
C ASN A 25 6.26 8.47 10.72
N THR A 26 5.05 8.92 11.07
CA THR A 26 4.70 10.33 11.33
C THR A 26 4.02 10.52 12.70
N TYR A 27 4.10 9.52 13.59
CA TYR A 27 3.45 9.57 14.91
C TYR A 27 4.19 10.42 15.96
N ALA A 28 5.52 10.55 15.84
CA ALA A 28 6.35 11.26 16.81
C ALA A 28 6.26 12.80 16.63
N PRO A 29 6.65 13.60 17.63
CA PRO A 29 6.78 15.05 17.46
C PRO A 29 7.69 15.42 16.28
N VAL A 30 7.37 16.51 15.59
CA VAL A 30 8.03 16.94 14.34
C VAL A 30 9.55 17.04 14.47
N ASP A 31 10.08 17.58 15.58
CA ASP A 31 11.53 17.66 15.81
C ASP A 31 12.21 16.29 15.85
N VAL A 32 11.52 15.28 16.39
CA VAL A 32 12.01 13.90 16.43
C VAL A 32 11.97 13.29 15.02
N LEU A 33 10.88 13.51 14.28
CA LEU A 33 10.74 13.05 12.90
C LEU A 33 11.84 13.65 12.01
N LYS A 34 12.04 14.98 12.09
CA LYS A 34 13.07 15.71 11.35
C LYS A 34 14.44 15.10 11.58
N LYS A 35 14.82 14.91 12.84
CA LYS A 35 16.10 14.27 13.19
C LYS A 35 16.22 12.87 12.59
N LYS A 36 15.14 12.07 12.59
CA LYS A 36 15.16 10.72 12.05
C LYS A 36 15.28 10.68 10.53
N TYR A 37 14.60 11.58 9.83
CA TYR A 37 14.70 11.69 8.37
C TYR A 37 16.09 12.19 7.96
N GLU A 38 16.66 13.19 8.65
CA GLU A 38 18.04 13.63 8.43
C GLU A 38 19.06 12.50 8.65
N GLU A 39 18.91 11.71 9.71
CA GLU A 39 19.77 10.53 9.98
C GLU A 39 19.72 9.50 8.84
N ALA A 40 18.67 9.48 8.03
CA ALA A 40 18.51 8.56 6.90
C ALA A 40 19.08 9.11 5.59
N LEU A 41 19.15 10.43 5.41
CA LEU A 41 19.73 11.10 4.24
C LEU A 41 21.26 11.22 4.40
N VAL A 42 21.92 10.08 4.51
CA VAL A 42 23.33 9.98 4.89
C VAL A 42 24.31 10.58 3.86
N ASP A 43 23.93 10.59 2.58
CA ASP A 43 24.70 11.15 1.46
C ASP A 43 23.82 11.23 0.19
N GLU A 44 24.36 11.77 -0.91
CA GLU A 44 23.66 11.99 -2.19
C GLU A 44 23.21 10.70 -2.91
N SER A 45 23.64 9.52 -2.46
CA SER A 45 23.13 8.26 -3.03
C SER A 45 21.72 7.94 -2.55
N ILE A 46 21.23 8.60 -1.49
CA ILE A 46 19.83 8.51 -1.08
C ILE A 46 19.02 9.47 -1.96
N VAL A 47 18.30 8.93 -2.93
CA VAL A 47 17.59 9.72 -3.96
C VAL A 47 16.12 9.93 -3.65
N GLN A 48 15.58 9.21 -2.66
CA GLN A 48 14.19 9.36 -2.25
C GLN A 48 14.04 9.08 -0.75
N LEU A 49 13.19 9.88 -0.08
CA LEU A 49 12.62 9.60 1.23
C LEU A 49 11.20 9.06 1.03
N SER A 50 10.95 7.83 1.47
CA SER A 50 9.62 7.21 1.37
C SER A 50 9.05 6.98 2.77
N VAL A 51 7.91 7.58 3.08
CA VAL A 51 7.33 7.59 4.43
C VAL A 51 5.97 6.91 4.43
N SER A 52 5.87 5.75 5.09
CA SER A 52 4.60 5.06 5.29
C SER A 52 3.92 5.50 6.58
N THR A 53 2.62 5.80 6.48
CA THR A 53 1.83 6.25 7.62
C THR A 53 0.32 5.95 7.49
N ARG A 54 -0.44 6.36 8.51
CA ARG A 54 -1.90 6.31 8.55
C ARG A 54 -2.47 7.67 8.12
N PRO A 55 -3.69 7.69 7.55
CA PRO A 55 -4.40 8.93 7.23
C PRO A 55 -4.47 9.94 8.39
N ASP A 56 -4.76 9.48 9.60
CA ASP A 56 -4.98 10.30 10.80
C ASP A 56 -3.70 10.92 11.39
N LEU A 57 -2.53 10.59 10.85
CA LEU A 57 -1.23 11.05 11.35
C LEU A 57 -0.49 11.96 10.35
N LEU A 58 -1.22 12.53 9.40
CA LEU A 58 -0.72 13.52 8.45
C LEU A 58 -1.27 14.89 8.83
N SER A 59 -0.75 15.49 9.90
CA SER A 59 -1.04 16.90 10.23
C SER A 59 -0.36 17.85 9.26
N GLU A 60 -0.77 19.13 9.26
CA GLU A 60 -0.10 20.15 8.45
C GLU A 60 1.39 20.26 8.81
N ASP A 61 1.75 20.30 10.11
CA ASP A 61 3.16 20.35 10.52
C ASP A 61 4.01 19.18 10.00
N VAL A 62 3.42 17.98 9.89
CA VAL A 62 4.11 16.81 9.30
C VAL A 62 4.29 17.00 7.80
N LEU A 63 3.27 17.49 7.09
CA LEU A 63 3.35 17.71 5.66
C LEU A 63 4.32 18.83 5.32
N ASP A 64 4.35 19.90 6.12
CA ASP A 64 5.28 21.01 5.98
C ASP A 64 6.73 20.53 6.22
N LEU A 65 6.96 19.66 7.22
CA LEU A 65 8.25 19.00 7.40
C LEU A 65 8.66 18.19 6.16
N LEU A 66 7.75 17.40 5.58
CA LEU A 66 8.06 16.61 4.38
C LEU A 66 8.36 17.49 3.17
N GLU A 67 7.75 18.67 3.08
CA GLU A 67 8.01 19.66 2.03
C GLU A 67 9.41 20.25 2.15
N GLU A 68 9.91 20.51 3.37
CA GLU A 68 11.31 20.90 3.59
C GLU A 68 12.30 19.86 3.02
N PHE A 69 11.99 18.56 3.13
CA PHE A 69 12.82 17.49 2.55
C PHE A 69 12.69 17.40 1.03
N LYS A 70 11.51 17.69 0.50
CA LYS A 70 11.23 17.64 -0.95
C LYS A 70 12.10 18.60 -1.75
N GLU A 71 12.57 19.69 -1.16
CA GLU A 71 13.53 20.61 -1.80
C GLU A 71 14.91 19.96 -2.06
N ARG A 72 15.22 18.85 -1.38
CA ARG A 72 16.54 18.20 -1.41
C ARG A 72 16.52 16.82 -2.04
N VAL A 73 15.40 16.11 -1.94
CA VAL A 73 15.27 14.70 -2.33
C VAL A 73 13.82 14.40 -2.73
N ASP A 74 13.58 13.42 -3.59
CA ASP A 74 12.22 13.01 -3.90
C ASP A 74 11.52 12.49 -2.62
N VAL A 75 10.22 12.78 -2.47
CA VAL A 75 9.44 12.35 -1.31
C VAL A 75 8.18 11.61 -1.76
N SER A 76 8.02 10.38 -1.29
CA SER A 76 6.76 9.63 -1.40
C SER A 76 6.10 9.41 -0.04
N VAL A 77 4.79 9.48 -0.03
CA VAL A 77 3.95 9.19 1.13
C VAL A 77 3.11 7.96 0.84
N GLU A 78 3.36 6.89 1.58
CA GLU A 78 2.54 5.67 1.51
C GLU A 78 1.44 5.73 2.58
N ILE A 79 0.18 5.81 2.16
CA ILE A 79 -0.97 5.89 3.07
C ILE A 79 -1.71 4.56 3.12
N GLY A 80 -1.88 4.04 4.34
CA GLY A 80 -2.57 2.78 4.57
C GLY A 80 -4.10 2.85 4.60
N LEU A 81 -4.76 2.90 3.43
CA LEU A 81 -6.23 2.80 3.29
C LEU A 81 -6.79 1.44 3.72
N GLN A 82 -6.14 0.36 3.28
CA GLN A 82 -6.61 -1.03 3.39
C GLN A 82 -7.84 -1.36 2.55
N THR A 83 -8.96 -0.66 2.74
CA THR A 83 -10.22 -0.84 2.00
C THR A 83 -11.06 0.43 2.05
N VAL A 84 -11.87 0.68 1.02
CA VAL A 84 -12.87 1.75 1.04
C VAL A 84 -14.09 1.43 1.90
N ASN A 85 -14.28 0.15 2.26
CA ASN A 85 -15.40 -0.27 3.09
C ASN A 85 -15.21 0.19 4.54
N TYR A 86 -15.84 1.31 4.90
CA TYR A 86 -15.72 1.88 6.25
C TYR A 86 -16.26 0.96 7.36
N LYS A 87 -17.14 0.00 7.04
CA LYS A 87 -17.60 -1.00 8.03
C LYS A 87 -16.48 -1.98 8.32
N THR A 88 -15.77 -2.45 7.31
CA THR A 88 -14.58 -3.29 7.46
C THR A 88 -13.47 -2.56 8.21
N LEU A 89 -13.22 -1.27 7.93
CA LEU A 89 -12.28 -0.46 8.70
C LEU A 89 -12.61 -0.44 10.20
N LYS A 90 -13.89 -0.32 10.57
CA LYS A 90 -14.35 -0.41 11.97
C LYS A 90 -14.12 -1.79 12.58
N ILE A 91 -14.41 -2.87 11.84
CA ILE A 91 -14.15 -4.24 12.31
C ILE A 91 -12.65 -4.46 12.56
N LEU A 92 -11.79 -3.94 11.68
CA LEU A 92 -10.34 -3.97 11.82
C LEU A 92 -9.81 -3.02 12.91
N ASN A 93 -10.69 -2.28 13.60
CA ASN A 93 -10.34 -1.27 14.59
C ASN A 93 -9.32 -0.24 14.06
N ARG A 94 -9.51 0.23 12.82
CA ARG A 94 -8.70 1.31 12.24
C ARG A 94 -9.08 2.65 12.87
N SER A 95 -8.07 3.46 13.15
CA SER A 95 -8.21 4.81 13.72
C SER A 95 -8.56 5.88 12.67
N HIS A 96 -9.01 5.48 11.49
CA HIS A 96 -9.41 6.37 10.41
C HIS A 96 -10.57 5.74 9.62
N SER A 97 -11.28 6.61 8.91
CA SER A 97 -12.36 6.32 7.98
C SER A 97 -11.91 6.58 6.53
N LEU A 98 -12.78 6.24 5.58
CA LEU A 98 -12.57 6.57 4.17
C LEU A 98 -12.45 8.10 3.94
N ALA A 99 -13.22 8.90 4.66
CA ALA A 99 -13.20 10.36 4.51
C ALA A 99 -11.85 10.95 4.93
N GLU A 100 -11.29 10.49 6.05
CA GLU A 100 -9.96 10.91 6.51
C GLU A 100 -8.84 10.45 5.56
N PHE A 101 -8.99 9.26 4.96
CA PHE A 101 -8.09 8.84 3.89
C PHE A 101 -8.15 9.79 2.69
N ILE A 102 -9.36 10.08 2.17
CA ILE A 102 -9.55 10.98 1.03
C ILE A 102 -8.94 12.36 1.30
N ASP A 103 -9.21 12.95 2.48
CA ASP A 103 -8.61 14.22 2.88
C ASP A 103 -7.07 14.17 2.85
N SER A 104 -6.49 13.16 3.50
CA SER A 104 -5.03 13.01 3.56
C SER A 104 -4.40 12.81 2.17
N ALA A 105 -5.03 12.01 1.30
CA ALA A 105 -4.58 11.77 -0.06
C ALA A 105 -4.61 13.05 -0.90
N VAL A 106 -5.69 13.82 -0.82
CA VAL A 106 -5.83 15.11 -1.51
C VAL A 106 -4.77 16.11 -1.03
N ARG A 107 -4.51 16.21 0.28
CA ARG A 107 -3.48 17.11 0.82
C ARG A 107 -2.07 16.71 0.40
N VAL A 108 -1.78 15.41 0.34
CA VAL A 108 -0.50 14.87 -0.16
C VAL A 108 -0.32 15.21 -1.65
N LYS A 109 -1.31 14.95 -2.50
CA LYS A 109 -1.25 15.27 -3.93
C LYS A 109 -1.17 16.78 -4.20
N LYS A 110 -1.89 17.61 -3.44
CA LYS A 110 -1.83 19.07 -3.58
C LYS A 110 -0.43 19.65 -3.31
N ARG A 111 0.34 19.03 -2.42
CA ARG A 111 1.74 19.37 -2.14
C ARG A 111 2.71 18.74 -3.15
N GLY A 112 2.20 17.99 -4.13
CA GLY A 112 2.98 17.37 -5.20
C GLY A 112 3.92 16.27 -4.70
N PHE A 113 3.59 15.59 -3.60
CA PHE A 113 4.26 14.36 -3.20
C PHE A 113 3.76 13.20 -4.05
N GLU A 114 4.62 12.19 -4.25
CA GLU A 114 4.18 10.90 -4.79
C GLU A 114 3.28 10.19 -3.77
N LEU A 115 2.05 9.87 -4.14
CA LEU A 115 1.09 9.17 -3.31
C LEU A 115 1.10 7.67 -3.62
N VAL A 116 1.46 6.86 -2.63
CA VAL A 116 1.33 5.39 -2.71
C VAL A 116 0.21 4.94 -1.79
N VAL A 117 -0.72 4.11 -2.27
CA VAL A 117 -1.81 3.59 -1.44
C VAL A 117 -1.58 2.13 -1.09
N HIS A 118 -1.65 1.79 0.20
CA HIS A 118 -1.58 0.40 0.66
C HIS A 118 -2.99 -0.17 0.87
N VAL A 119 -3.32 -1.27 0.18
CA VAL A 119 -4.64 -1.92 0.19
C VAL A 119 -4.55 -3.41 0.51
N ILE A 120 -5.62 -3.99 1.03
CA ILE A 120 -5.76 -5.43 1.29
C ILE A 120 -6.99 -5.91 0.52
N VAL A 121 -6.80 -6.75 -0.50
CA VAL A 121 -7.89 -7.10 -1.43
C VAL A 121 -8.65 -8.36 -1.06
N ASN A 122 -8.22 -9.10 -0.02
CA ASN A 122 -8.94 -10.27 0.52
C ASN A 122 -9.31 -10.13 1.99
N LEU A 123 -9.80 -8.96 2.38
CA LEU A 123 -10.44 -8.82 3.67
C LEU A 123 -11.72 -9.68 3.71
N PRO A 124 -11.93 -10.52 4.73
CA PRO A 124 -13.06 -11.45 4.81
C PRO A 124 -14.44 -10.79 4.82
N TRP A 125 -14.51 -9.50 5.12
CA TRP A 125 -15.75 -8.72 5.20
C TRP A 125 -16.02 -7.90 3.94
N ASP A 126 -15.05 -7.86 3.02
CA ASP A 126 -15.19 -7.15 1.76
C ASP A 126 -15.65 -8.13 0.67
N ASP A 127 -16.57 -7.68 -0.17
CA ASP A 127 -16.95 -8.38 -1.39
C ASP A 127 -16.18 -7.89 -2.62
N MET A 128 -16.56 -8.35 -3.80
CA MET A 128 -15.90 -7.94 -5.04
C MET A 128 -16.17 -6.46 -5.40
N GLU A 129 -17.34 -5.94 -5.03
CA GLU A 129 -17.69 -4.53 -5.28
C GLU A 129 -16.79 -3.62 -4.44
N ASP A 130 -16.56 -3.95 -3.17
CA ASP A 130 -15.61 -3.23 -2.32
C ASP A 130 -14.19 -3.19 -2.91
N VAL A 131 -13.73 -4.31 -3.49
CA VAL A 131 -12.42 -4.41 -4.15
C VAL A 131 -12.36 -3.51 -5.39
N ILE A 132 -13.39 -3.56 -6.23
CA ILE A 132 -13.49 -2.73 -7.44
C ILE A 132 -13.56 -1.25 -7.07
N GLU A 133 -14.43 -0.87 -6.13
CA GLU A 133 -14.55 0.52 -5.67
C GLU A 133 -13.27 1.02 -5.01
N THR A 134 -12.50 0.15 -4.35
CA THR A 134 -11.16 0.51 -3.87
C THR A 134 -10.24 0.92 -5.03
N ALA A 135 -10.21 0.16 -6.13
CA ALA A 135 -9.42 0.52 -7.30
C ALA A 135 -9.89 1.85 -7.92
N LYS A 136 -11.21 2.06 -8.00
CA LYS A 136 -11.79 3.29 -8.56
C LYS A 136 -11.48 4.52 -7.73
N VAL A 137 -11.65 4.44 -6.41
CA VAL A 137 -11.40 5.56 -5.50
C VAL A 137 -9.95 5.99 -5.56
N ILE A 138 -8.99 5.06 -5.49
CA ILE A 138 -7.57 5.44 -5.54
C ILE A 138 -7.16 5.98 -6.92
N SER A 139 -7.84 5.54 -7.99
CA SER A 139 -7.67 6.10 -9.33
C SER A 139 -8.24 7.52 -9.44
N ALA A 140 -9.39 7.79 -8.82
CA ALA A 140 -10.00 9.12 -8.79
C ALA A 140 -9.20 10.12 -7.96
N LEU A 141 -8.44 9.63 -6.98
CA LEU A 141 -7.51 10.42 -6.16
C LEU A 141 -6.15 10.60 -6.82
N ASP A 142 -5.97 10.11 -8.06
CA ASP A 142 -4.72 10.22 -8.82
C ASP A 142 -3.53 9.67 -8.04
N ALA A 143 -3.69 8.52 -7.36
CA ALA A 143 -2.57 7.85 -6.71
C ALA A 143 -1.48 7.52 -7.74
N ASP A 144 -0.21 7.67 -7.37
CA ASP A 144 0.92 7.41 -8.26
C ASP A 144 1.32 5.92 -8.21
N GLY A 145 1.13 5.28 -7.06
CA GLY A 145 1.42 3.88 -6.86
C GLY A 145 0.43 3.16 -5.95
N VAL A 146 0.38 1.83 -6.06
CA VAL A 146 -0.41 0.97 -5.17
C VAL A 146 0.40 -0.22 -4.68
N LYS A 147 0.22 -0.55 -3.41
CA LYS A 147 0.80 -1.73 -2.77
C LYS A 147 -0.32 -2.64 -2.29
N ILE A 148 -0.58 -3.69 -3.07
CA ILE A 148 -1.55 -4.73 -2.71
C ILE A 148 -0.93 -5.66 -1.68
N HIS A 149 -1.71 -6.01 -0.67
CA HIS A 149 -1.33 -6.90 0.42
C HIS A 149 -2.27 -8.10 0.43
N SER A 150 -1.71 -9.31 0.29
CA SER A 150 -2.42 -10.54 0.66
C SER A 150 -2.51 -10.61 2.18
N LEU A 151 -3.73 -10.66 2.72
CA LEU A 151 -3.96 -10.76 4.16
C LEU A 151 -3.23 -11.98 4.73
N TYR A 152 -2.47 -11.75 5.80
CA TYR A 152 -1.96 -12.81 6.67
C TYR A 152 -2.39 -12.57 8.11
N VAL A 153 -2.53 -13.65 8.87
CA VAL A 153 -3.00 -13.62 10.24
C VAL A 153 -1.83 -13.88 11.17
N VAL A 154 -1.55 -12.89 12.02
CA VAL A 154 -0.45 -12.95 12.99
C VAL A 154 -0.98 -13.45 14.34
N LYS A 155 -0.28 -14.42 14.93
CA LYS A 155 -0.57 -14.98 16.25
C LYS A 155 -0.70 -13.88 17.30
N GLY A 156 -1.69 -14.02 18.19
CA GLY A 156 -1.92 -13.08 19.28
C GLY A 156 -2.71 -11.82 18.89
N THR A 157 -3.04 -11.62 17.61
CA THR A 157 -3.92 -10.52 17.18
C THR A 157 -5.40 -10.84 17.42
N ALA A 158 -6.25 -9.82 17.40
CA ALA A 158 -7.71 -10.02 17.44
C ALA A 158 -8.20 -10.87 16.27
N LEU A 159 -7.66 -10.65 15.06
CA LEU A 159 -7.96 -11.45 13.88
C LEU A 159 -7.58 -12.92 14.06
N ALA A 160 -6.43 -13.23 14.69
CA ALA A 160 -6.06 -14.60 15.00
C ALA A 160 -7.09 -15.30 15.89
N LYS A 161 -7.59 -14.62 16.93
CA LYS A 161 -8.60 -15.18 17.82
C LYS A 161 -9.92 -15.48 17.08
N MET A 162 -10.34 -14.60 16.17
CA MET A 162 -11.54 -14.82 15.36
C MET A 162 -11.34 -15.98 14.38
N TYR A 163 -10.18 -16.03 13.72
CA TYR A 163 -9.81 -17.08 12.77
C TYR A 163 -9.75 -18.47 13.45
N GLU A 164 -9.10 -18.58 14.60
CA GLU A 164 -8.99 -19.84 15.37
C GLU A 164 -10.34 -20.35 15.87
N LYS A 165 -11.32 -19.46 16.09
CA LYS A 165 -12.69 -19.83 16.46
C LYS A 165 -13.60 -20.14 15.26
N GLY A 166 -13.12 -19.96 14.03
CA GLY A 166 -13.93 -20.10 12.82
C GLY A 166 -14.95 -18.97 12.62
N GLU A 167 -14.79 -17.83 13.31
CA GLU A 167 -15.66 -16.65 13.16
C GLU A 167 -15.33 -15.87 11.88
N VAL A 168 -14.16 -16.11 11.29
CA VAL A 168 -13.67 -15.45 10.08
C VAL A 168 -13.09 -16.50 9.15
N ASN A 169 -13.57 -16.54 7.90
CA ASN A 169 -13.03 -17.39 6.86
C ASN A 169 -12.25 -16.55 5.85
N ILE A 170 -11.00 -16.93 5.60
CA ILE A 170 -10.19 -16.27 4.56
C ILE A 170 -10.47 -16.95 3.23
N CYS A 171 -10.61 -16.16 2.18
CA CYS A 171 -10.92 -16.66 0.84
C CYS A 171 -9.88 -17.68 0.34
N SER A 172 -10.26 -18.47 -0.67
CA SER A 172 -9.31 -19.34 -1.35
C SER A 172 -8.28 -18.54 -2.15
N MET A 173 -7.21 -19.20 -2.60
CA MET A 173 -6.20 -18.57 -3.44
C MET A 173 -6.79 -18.16 -4.80
N GLU A 174 -7.67 -18.98 -5.36
CA GLU A 174 -8.38 -18.72 -6.61
C GLU A 174 -9.27 -17.48 -6.50
N GLU A 175 -10.00 -17.33 -5.38
CA GLU A 175 -10.78 -16.12 -5.12
C GLU A 175 -9.87 -14.89 -4.91
N TYR A 176 -8.73 -15.03 -4.24
CA TYR A 176 -7.76 -13.93 -4.14
C TYR A 176 -7.26 -13.48 -5.50
N ILE A 177 -6.88 -14.42 -6.37
CA ILE A 177 -6.44 -14.13 -7.74
C ILE A 177 -7.54 -13.38 -8.48
N ASP A 178 -8.80 -13.85 -8.37
CA ASP A 178 -9.94 -13.20 -9.00
C ASP A 178 -10.15 -11.76 -8.50
N ARG A 179 -10.02 -11.52 -7.19
CA ARG A 179 -10.10 -10.19 -6.58
C ARG A 179 -8.97 -9.28 -7.05
N VAL A 180 -7.73 -9.77 -7.09
CA VAL A 180 -6.59 -9.00 -7.61
C VAL A 180 -6.81 -8.62 -9.07
N ILE A 181 -7.27 -9.55 -9.92
CA ILE A 181 -7.49 -9.27 -11.34
C ILE A 181 -8.60 -8.23 -11.52
N ASN A 182 -9.73 -8.36 -10.81
CA ASN A 182 -10.81 -7.37 -10.87
C ASN A 182 -10.37 -6.00 -10.35
N PHE A 183 -9.53 -5.95 -9.31
CA PHE A 183 -8.90 -4.72 -8.85
C PHE A 183 -8.06 -4.08 -9.97
N LEU A 184 -7.16 -4.84 -10.59
CA LEU A 184 -6.26 -4.37 -11.64
C LEU A 184 -7.02 -3.92 -12.89
N GLU A 185 -8.04 -4.66 -13.34
CA GLU A 185 -8.85 -4.32 -14.50
C GLU A 185 -9.50 -2.94 -14.37
N HIS A 186 -9.90 -2.54 -13.15
CA HIS A 186 -10.51 -1.24 -12.89
C HIS A 186 -9.51 -0.18 -12.45
N LEU A 187 -8.29 -0.54 -12.05
CA LEU A 187 -7.28 0.42 -11.64
C LEU A 187 -6.84 1.27 -12.85
N SER A 188 -6.62 2.58 -12.65
CA SER A 188 -6.06 3.45 -13.68
C SER A 188 -4.73 2.87 -14.20
N PRO A 189 -4.51 2.85 -15.53
CA PRO A 189 -3.26 2.36 -16.13
C PRO A 189 -2.03 3.23 -15.81
N SER A 190 -2.23 4.44 -15.30
CA SER A 190 -1.12 5.32 -14.87
C SER A 190 -0.53 4.92 -13.50
N ILE A 191 -1.23 4.13 -12.70
CA ILE A 191 -0.82 3.78 -11.34
C ILE A 191 0.20 2.66 -11.37
N VAL A 192 1.36 2.87 -10.74
CA VAL A 192 2.42 1.86 -10.67
C VAL A 192 2.09 0.80 -9.61
N ILE A 193 2.15 -0.48 -9.99
CA ILE A 193 1.99 -1.58 -9.04
C ILE A 193 3.30 -1.83 -8.30
N HIS A 194 3.39 -1.37 -7.05
CA HIS A 194 4.59 -1.58 -6.21
C HIS A 194 4.67 -3.01 -5.67
N ARG A 195 3.50 -3.66 -5.50
CA ARG A 195 3.41 -5.04 -5.02
C ARG A 195 2.03 -5.63 -5.31
N LEU A 196 2.00 -6.90 -5.70
CA LEU A 196 0.78 -7.69 -5.82
C LEU A 196 0.48 -8.58 -4.61
N VAL A 197 1.51 -9.12 -3.96
CA VAL A 197 1.37 -10.14 -2.90
C VAL A 197 2.33 -9.80 -1.74
N SER A 198 1.86 -9.91 -0.51
CA SER A 198 2.66 -9.65 0.69
C SER A 198 3.62 -10.81 0.98
N ASP A 199 4.63 -10.57 1.81
CA ASP A 199 5.56 -11.61 2.27
C ASP A 199 5.43 -11.74 3.79
N PRO A 200 4.60 -12.69 4.28
CA PRO A 200 4.34 -12.84 5.70
C PRO A 200 5.59 -13.34 6.45
N PRO A 201 5.83 -12.88 7.69
CA PRO A 201 6.88 -13.45 8.53
C PRO A 201 6.69 -14.95 8.71
N LYS A 202 7.78 -15.73 8.66
CA LYS A 202 7.72 -17.19 8.90
C LYS A 202 7.28 -17.50 10.32
N ASP A 203 7.81 -16.76 11.29
CA ASP A 203 7.49 -16.93 12.70
C ASP A 203 6.28 -16.09 13.08
N GLY A 204 5.35 -16.70 13.82
CA GLY A 204 4.19 -15.98 14.35
C GLY A 204 3.05 -15.76 13.36
N THR A 205 3.10 -16.33 12.15
CA THR A 205 1.98 -16.31 11.20
C THR A 205 1.19 -17.62 11.28
N ILE A 206 -0.13 -17.55 11.51
CA ILE A 206 -1.02 -18.73 11.53
C ILE A 206 -1.69 -18.99 10.18
N PHE A 207 -1.85 -17.95 9.37
CA PHE A 207 -2.28 -18.04 7.98
C PHE A 207 -1.50 -17.02 7.16
N GLY A 208 -0.94 -17.43 6.02
CA GLY A 208 -0.32 -16.51 5.07
C GLY A 208 -0.08 -17.19 3.74
N ASN A 209 -0.43 -16.50 2.66
CA ASN A 209 -0.16 -16.93 1.28
C ASN A 209 -0.58 -18.39 0.96
N TRP A 210 -1.60 -18.93 1.63
CA TRP A 210 -2.06 -20.33 1.46
C TRP A 210 -0.94 -21.39 1.52
N GLY A 211 0.15 -21.10 2.26
CA GLY A 211 1.33 -21.97 2.33
C GLY A 211 2.21 -21.98 1.07
N ARG A 212 1.99 -21.06 0.13
CA ARG A 212 2.75 -20.91 -1.12
C ARG A 212 3.80 -19.81 -1.01
N ALA A 213 4.84 -19.91 -1.84
CA ALA A 213 5.79 -18.84 -1.99
C ALA A 213 5.15 -17.65 -2.73
N LYS A 214 5.51 -16.43 -2.34
CA LYS A 214 5.02 -15.19 -2.97
C LYS A 214 5.12 -15.22 -4.50
N ILE A 215 6.23 -15.72 -5.04
CA ILE A 215 6.47 -15.77 -6.49
C ILE A 215 5.52 -16.73 -7.20
N GLU A 216 5.11 -17.82 -6.56
CA GLU A 216 4.14 -18.77 -7.14
C GLU A 216 2.79 -18.08 -7.33
N ILE A 217 2.33 -17.34 -6.31
CA ILE A 217 1.05 -16.62 -6.38
C ILE A 217 1.08 -15.54 -7.47
N ILE A 218 2.20 -14.80 -7.59
CA ILE A 218 2.37 -13.79 -8.65
C ILE A 218 2.27 -14.44 -10.03
N ASN A 219 2.98 -15.55 -10.24
CA ASN A 219 2.94 -16.28 -11.52
C ASN A 219 1.53 -16.78 -11.85
N GLU A 220 0.76 -17.25 -10.85
CA GLU A 220 -0.63 -17.69 -11.08
C GLU A 220 -1.55 -16.51 -11.41
N ILE A 221 -1.35 -15.33 -10.82
CA ILE A 221 -2.06 -14.11 -11.22
C ILE A 221 -1.77 -13.78 -12.69
N GLU A 222 -0.49 -13.77 -13.09
CA GLU A 222 -0.07 -13.46 -14.46
C GLU A 222 -0.66 -14.45 -15.47
N LYS A 223 -0.55 -15.77 -15.21
CA LYS A 223 -1.16 -16.81 -16.06
C LYS A 223 -2.67 -16.66 -16.20
N GLU A 224 -3.35 -16.35 -15.10
CA GLU A 224 -4.80 -16.18 -15.11
C GLU A 224 -5.19 -14.91 -15.88
N MET A 225 -4.39 -13.84 -15.80
CA MET A 225 -4.58 -12.65 -16.62
C MET A 225 -4.40 -12.93 -18.12
N GLU A 226 -3.36 -13.68 -18.49
CA GLU A 226 -3.13 -14.13 -19.87
C GLU A 226 -4.29 -15.00 -20.37
N ARG A 227 -4.75 -15.96 -19.56
CA ARG A 227 -5.89 -16.84 -19.89
C ARG A 227 -7.17 -16.06 -20.14
N ARG A 228 -7.41 -14.99 -19.36
CA ARG A 228 -8.56 -14.08 -19.52
C ARG A 228 -8.37 -13.03 -20.62
N ASN A 229 -7.19 -12.99 -21.23
CA ASN A 229 -6.77 -11.92 -22.14
C ASN A 229 -7.03 -10.53 -21.53
N THR A 230 -6.56 -10.30 -20.31
CA THR A 230 -6.82 -9.09 -19.53
C THR A 230 -5.56 -8.38 -19.05
N TRP A 231 -5.68 -7.12 -18.66
CA TRP A 231 -4.59 -6.25 -18.24
C TRP A 231 -5.10 -5.15 -17.30
N GLN A 232 -4.17 -4.46 -16.63
CA GLN A 232 -4.49 -3.32 -15.78
C GLN A 232 -5.22 -2.23 -16.57
N GLY A 233 -6.36 -1.76 -16.06
CA GLY A 233 -7.16 -0.72 -16.70
C GLY A 233 -8.02 -1.17 -17.87
N LYS A 234 -8.15 -2.47 -18.16
CA LYS A 234 -9.05 -2.98 -19.21
C LYS A 234 -10.51 -2.50 -19.05
N LYS A 235 -10.95 -2.28 -17.82
CA LYS A 235 -12.29 -1.79 -17.44
C LYS A 235 -12.23 -0.38 -16.83
N PHE A 236 -11.16 0.37 -17.09
CA PHE A 236 -11.02 1.76 -16.66
C PHE A 236 -11.81 2.68 -17.60
N ASP A 237 -13.13 2.78 -17.39
CA ASP A 237 -14.03 3.58 -18.22
C ASP A 237 -14.91 4.57 -17.44
N TYR A 238 -14.63 4.75 -16.13
CA TYR A 238 -15.53 5.40 -15.18
C TYR A 238 -15.15 6.85 -14.83
N LEU A 239 -13.91 7.28 -15.10
CA LEU A 239 -13.48 8.67 -14.94
C LEU A 239 -13.55 9.42 -16.27
N ASN A 240 -13.78 10.74 -16.22
CA ASN A 240 -13.82 11.64 -17.38
C ASN A 240 -14.81 11.23 -18.49
N ARG A 241 -15.93 10.58 -18.12
CA ARG A 241 -17.00 10.20 -19.06
C ARG A 241 -17.56 11.46 -19.73
N GLY A 242 -17.28 11.63 -21.02
CA GLY A 242 -17.70 12.80 -21.82
C GLY A 242 -16.72 13.24 -22.90
N VAL A 243 -15.49 12.72 -22.90
CA VAL A 243 -14.55 12.88 -24.02
C VAL A 243 -14.41 11.53 -24.71
N SER A 244 -15.27 11.29 -25.70
CA SER A 244 -14.94 10.31 -26.73
C SER A 244 -13.68 10.78 -27.45
N PRO A 245 -12.74 9.89 -27.81
CA PRO A 245 -11.67 10.25 -28.75
C PRO A 245 -12.25 10.77 -30.07
#